data_AF-A0A133Z8R4-F1
#
_entry.id   AF-A0A133Z8R4-F1
#
_cell.length_a   1.000
_cell.length_b   1.000
_cell.length_c   1.000
_cell.angle_alpha   90.00
_cell.angle_beta   90.00
_cell.angle_gamma   90.00
#
_symmetry.space_group_name_H-M   'P 1'
#
loop_
_entity.id
_entity.type
_entity.pdbx_description
1 polymer ?
#
loop_
_entity_poly.entity_id
_entity_poly.type
_entity_poly.pdbx_seq_one_letter_code
_entity_poly.pdbx_strand_id
1 'polypeptide(L)'
;MANLFAFRSTDPNELNHEEDPVGPENDTYIRTCASEVDLIIACWGNPGRLFGRDEKVISLLANLSLLANLYCLKQNKNGTPHHPLYLSKDLTSILYKG
;
A
#
# COMPACT_ATOMS: atom_id res chain seq x y z
N MET A 1 -1.45 10.03 -4.77
CA MET A 1 -1.07 9.24 -3.56
C MET A 1 -2.34 8.68 -2.96
N ALA A 2 -2.33 7.41 -2.54
CA ALA A 2 -3.48 6.75 -1.93
C ALA A 2 -3.04 6.03 -0.63
N ASN A 3 -3.96 5.87 0.32
CA ASN A 3 -3.74 5.13 1.55
C ASN A 3 -4.35 3.73 1.45
N LEU A 4 -3.77 2.76 2.16
CA LEU A 4 -4.39 1.44 2.28
C LEU A 4 -5.70 1.46 3.07
N PHE A 5 -5.88 2.41 3.98
CA PHE A 5 -7.04 2.51 4.86
C PHE A 5 -7.70 3.90 4.68
N ALA A 6 -9.02 3.98 4.78
CA ALA A 6 -9.73 5.26 4.80
C ALA A 6 -9.56 5.95 6.16
N PHE A 7 -9.48 5.16 7.23
CA PHE A 7 -9.25 5.69 8.57
C PHE A 7 -7.89 6.40 8.65
N ARG A 8 -7.89 7.58 9.27
CA ARG A 8 -6.70 8.42 9.46
C ARG A 8 -6.65 8.88 10.89
N SER A 9 -5.55 8.61 11.56
CA SER A 9 -5.27 9.08 12.91
C SER A 9 -3.84 9.61 13.00
N THR A 10 -3.58 10.50 13.95
CA THR A 10 -2.22 10.89 14.34
C THR A 10 -1.52 9.80 15.14
N ASP A 11 -2.27 8.92 15.80
CA ASP A 11 -1.75 7.73 16.46
C ASP A 11 -2.03 6.48 15.60
N PRO A 12 -1.00 5.80 15.06
CA PRO A 12 -1.18 4.61 14.25
C PRO A 12 -1.79 3.42 15.01
N ASN A 13 -1.76 3.42 16.35
CA ASN A 13 -2.33 2.33 17.15
C ASN A 13 -3.86 2.32 17.10
N GLU A 14 -4.49 3.46 16.88
CA GLU A 14 -5.96 3.59 16.76
C GLU A 14 -6.52 2.77 15.59
N LEU A 15 -5.72 2.56 14.54
CA LEU A 15 -6.12 1.74 13.38
C LEU A 15 -6.51 0.31 13.78
N ASN A 16 -5.97 -0.22 14.88
CA ASN A 16 -6.30 -1.56 15.36
C ASN A 16 -7.65 -1.64 16.09
N HIS A 17 -8.21 -0.50 16.47
CA HIS A 17 -9.43 -0.39 17.27
C HIS A 17 -10.62 0.12 16.45
N GLU A 18 -10.38 0.59 15.22
CA GLU A 18 -11.43 1.00 14.30
C GLU A 18 -12.18 -0.23 13.75
N GLU A 19 -13.51 -0.16 13.69
CA GLU A 19 -14.35 -1.28 13.28
C GLU A 19 -14.30 -1.50 11.76
N ASP A 20 -14.30 -0.41 10.99
CA ASP A 20 -14.13 -0.43 9.54
C ASP A 20 -13.02 0.54 9.10
N PRO A 21 -11.74 0.18 9.28
CA PRO A 21 -10.64 1.06 8.93
C PRO A 21 -10.46 1.18 7.41
N VAL A 22 -10.98 0.22 6.63
CA VAL A 22 -10.89 0.24 5.18
C VAL A 22 -11.86 1.26 4.62
N GLY A 23 -13.10 1.29 5.11
CA GLY A 23 -14.16 2.17 4.66
C GLY A 23 -14.75 1.76 3.30
N PRO A 24 -16.01 2.12 3.02
CA PRO A 24 -16.76 1.57 1.88
C PRO A 24 -16.24 2.00 0.50
N GLU A 25 -15.61 3.18 0.39
CA GLU A 25 -15.20 3.75 -0.90
C GLU A 25 -13.70 3.63 -1.20
N ASN A 26 -12.89 3.19 -0.23
CA ASN A 26 -11.43 3.29 -0.33
C ASN A 26 -10.87 2.45 -1.48
N ASP A 27 -11.42 1.26 -1.72
CA ASP A 27 -11.02 0.41 -2.85
C ASP A 27 -11.34 1.05 -4.21
N THR A 28 -12.44 1.80 -4.28
CA THR A 28 -12.79 2.57 -5.47
C THR A 28 -11.75 3.65 -5.74
N TYR A 29 -11.35 4.41 -4.72
CA TYR A 29 -10.31 5.43 -4.87
C TYR A 29 -8.94 4.83 -5.22
N ILE A 30 -8.54 3.73 -4.59
CA ILE A 30 -7.29 3.03 -4.93
C ILE A 30 -7.31 2.58 -6.39
N ARG A 31 -8.43 1.99 -6.86
CA ARG A 31 -8.60 1.58 -8.26
C ARG A 31 -8.46 2.75 -9.21
N THR A 32 -9.19 3.84 -8.97
CA THR A 32 -9.16 5.03 -9.83
C THR A 32 -7.75 5.60 -9.90
N CYS A 33 -7.11 5.85 -8.76
CA CYS A 33 -5.74 6.38 -8.73
C CYS A 33 -4.73 5.43 -9.41
N ALA A 34 -4.86 4.12 -9.22
CA ALA A 34 -3.96 3.15 -9.83
C ALA A 34 -4.12 3.08 -11.36
N SER A 35 -5.33 3.27 -11.88
CA SER A 35 -5.60 3.26 -13.33
C SER A 35 -5.11 4.49 -14.09
N GLU A 36 -4.77 5.56 -13.37
CA GLU A 36 -4.35 6.84 -13.96
C GLU A 36 -2.83 7.05 -13.97
N VAL A 37 -2.05 6.04 -13.58
CA VAL A 37 -0.59 6.15 -13.43
C VAL A 37 0.15 5.00 -14.11
N ASP A 38 1.33 5.30 -14.63
CA ASP A 38 2.20 4.29 -15.24
C ASP A 38 2.98 3.46 -14.21
N LEU A 39 3.19 4.00 -13.00
CA LEU A 39 4.04 3.40 -11.96
C LEU A 39 3.41 3.56 -10.57
N ILE A 40 3.30 2.45 -9.83
CA ILE A 40 2.76 2.41 -8.48
C ILE A 40 3.89 2.07 -7.52
N ILE A 41 4.18 2.97 -6.57
CA ILE A 41 5.17 2.73 -5.51
C ILE A 41 4.49 2.38 -4.20
N ALA A 42 4.61 1.13 -3.78
CA ALA A 42 4.20 0.64 -2.48
C ALA A 42 5.21 1.04 -1.39
N CYS A 43 4.74 1.71 -0.34
CA CYS A 43 5.57 2.10 0.82
C CYS A 43 4.78 2.03 2.14
N TRP A 44 3.83 1.09 2.28
CA TRP A 44 2.92 1.05 3.43
C TRP A 44 3.51 0.46 4.73
N GLY A 45 4.72 -0.10 4.70
CA GLY A 45 5.33 -0.68 5.90
C GLY A 45 4.61 -1.93 6.41
N ASN A 46 5.03 -2.40 7.60
CA ASN A 46 4.40 -3.55 8.25
C ASN A 46 2.91 -3.34 8.60
N PRO A 47 2.45 -2.15 9.04
CA PRO A 47 1.03 -1.94 9.35
C PRO A 47 0.09 -2.16 8.15
N GLY A 48 0.59 -2.08 6.92
CA GLY A 48 -0.21 -2.40 5.74
C GLY A 48 -0.72 -3.84 5.69
N ARG A 49 -0.11 -4.78 6.44
CA ARG A 49 -0.61 -6.17 6.58
C ARG A 49 -1.77 -6.33 7.53
N LEU A 50 -2.10 -5.31 8.32
CA LEU A 50 -3.21 -5.41 9.26
C LEU A 50 -4.47 -5.82 8.51
N PHE A 51 -5.19 -6.79 9.05
CA PHE A 51 -6.41 -7.36 8.46
C PHE A 51 -6.24 -7.96 7.04
N GLY A 52 -5.01 -8.34 6.66
CA GLY A 52 -4.68 -8.84 5.32
C GLY A 52 -4.86 -7.79 4.23
N ARG A 53 -4.71 -6.51 4.58
CA ARG A 53 -5.08 -5.40 3.70
C ARG A 53 -4.18 -5.29 2.48
N ASP A 54 -2.87 -5.45 2.64
CA ASP A 54 -1.92 -5.42 1.52
C ASP A 54 -2.24 -6.50 0.48
N GLU A 55 -2.51 -7.74 0.89
CA GLU A 55 -2.91 -8.84 0.00
C GLU A 55 -4.18 -8.51 -0.80
N LYS A 56 -5.18 -7.89 -0.16
CA LYS A 56 -6.40 -7.44 -0.83
C LYS A 56 -6.10 -6.38 -1.90
N VAL A 57 -5.25 -5.41 -1.59
CA VAL A 57 -4.87 -4.34 -2.55
C VAL A 57 -4.01 -4.91 -3.68
N ILE A 58 -3.08 -5.81 -3.39
CA ILE A 58 -2.29 -6.51 -4.41
C ILE A 58 -3.21 -7.29 -5.36
N SER A 59 -4.20 -8.00 -4.82
CA SER A 59 -5.20 -8.72 -5.61
C SER A 59 -6.06 -7.78 -6.45
N LEU A 60 -6.44 -6.61 -5.90
CA LEU A 60 -7.15 -5.58 -6.64
C LEU A 60 -6.32 -5.07 -7.84
N LEU A 61 -5.03 -4.80 -7.64
CA LEU A 61 -4.12 -4.37 -8.72
C LEU A 61 -3.90 -5.48 -9.75
N ALA A 62 -3.81 -6.74 -9.31
CA ALA A 62 -3.73 -7.89 -10.21
C ALA A 62 -4.97 -8.03 -11.10
N ASN A 63 -6.17 -7.83 -10.53
CA ASN A 63 -7.43 -7.85 -11.30
C ASN A 63 -7.53 -6.72 -12.34
N LEU A 64 -6.77 -5.64 -12.15
CA LEU A 64 -6.63 -4.54 -13.11
C LEU A 64 -5.48 -4.75 -14.10
N SER A 65 -4.76 -5.87 -14.02
CA SER A 65 -3.53 -6.14 -14.78
C SER A 65 -2.41 -5.12 -14.53
N LEU A 66 -2.40 -4.50 -13.34
CA LEU A 66 -1.41 -3.49 -12.93
C LEU A 66 -0.30 -4.04 -12.04
N LEU A 67 -0.25 -5.36 -11.82
CA LEU A 67 0.76 -5.97 -10.94
C LEU A 67 2.20 -5.79 -11.49
N ALA A 68 2.36 -5.74 -12.81
CA ALA A 68 3.64 -5.45 -13.46
C ALA A 68 4.13 -4.01 -13.22
N ASN A 69 3.24 -3.11 -12.79
CA ASN A 69 3.52 -1.70 -12.53
C ASN A 69 3.70 -1.44 -11.02
N LEU A 70 3.67 -2.48 -10.18
CA LEU A 70 3.82 -2.38 -8.74
C LEU A 70 5.27 -2.52 -8.31
N TYR A 71 5.82 -1.44 -7.75
CA TYR A 71 7.20 -1.31 -7.31
C TYR A 71 7.25 -0.91 -5.84
N CYS A 72 8.42 -0.98 -5.22
CA CYS A 72 8.68 -0.44 -3.90
C CYS A 72 10.10 0.14 -3.85
N LEU A 73 10.39 0.98 -2.85
CA LEU A 73 11.75 1.53 -2.67
C LEU A 73 12.69 0.51 -2.00
N LYS A 74 12.13 -0.35 -1.16
CA LYS A 74 12.82 -1.41 -0.42
C LYS A 74 11.79 -2.39 0.13
N GLN A 75 12.17 -3.66 0.27
CA GLN A 75 11.38 -4.65 1.01
C GLN A 75 11.99 -4.90 2.40
N ASN A 76 11.13 -5.07 3.39
CA ASN A 76 11.48 -5.58 4.71
C ASN A 76 11.84 -7.07 4.62
N LYS A 77 12.48 -7.61 5.67
CA LYS A 77 12.82 -9.05 5.75
C LYS A 77 11.59 -9.97 5.61
N ASN A 78 10.42 -9.49 6.00
CA ASN A 78 9.15 -10.22 5.92
C ASN A 78 8.43 -10.04 4.56
N GLY A 79 9.06 -9.37 3.59
CA GLY A 79 8.53 -9.14 2.25
C GLY A 79 7.71 -7.85 2.07
N THR A 80 7.23 -7.21 3.14
CA THR A 80 6.42 -5.98 3.01
C THR A 80 7.25 -4.83 2.44
N PRO A 81 6.64 -3.87 1.73
CA PRO A 81 7.32 -2.65 1.33
C PRO A 81 7.72 -1.85 2.57
N HIS A 82 8.95 -1.34 2.59
CA HIS A 82 9.44 -0.53 3.68
C HIS A 82 8.76 0.85 3.68
N HIS A 83 8.46 1.39 4.86
CA HIS A 83 7.93 2.75 4.99
C HIS A 83 9.00 3.78 4.55
N PRO A 84 8.65 4.87 3.84
CA PRO A 84 9.64 5.71 3.19
C PRO A 84 10.31 6.69 4.17
N LEU A 85 9.71 6.94 5.35
CA LEU A 85 10.19 7.91 6.35
C LEU A 85 11.66 7.72 6.76
N TYR A 86 12.16 6.48 6.75
CA TYR A 86 13.51 6.13 7.19
C TYR A 86 14.43 5.66 6.04
N LEU A 87 14.05 5.95 4.79
CA LEU A 87 14.83 5.56 3.62
C LEU A 87 15.64 6.74 3.07
N SER A 88 16.76 6.42 2.41
CA SER A 88 17.53 7.43 1.67
C SER A 88 16.70 7.97 0.51
N LYS A 89 16.91 9.25 0.17
CA LYS A 89 16.28 9.92 -0.98
C LYS A 89 16.82 9.41 -2.32
N ASP A 90 18.00 8.80 -2.33
CA ASP A 90 18.68 8.33 -3.55
C ASP A 90 18.28 6.92 -3.97
N LEU A 91 17.27 6.32 -3.34
CA LEU A 91 16.80 4.99 -3.70
C LEU A 91 16.03 4.99 -5.01
N THR A 92 16.42 4.09 -5.91
CA THR A 92 15.63 3.74 -7.09
C THR A 92 14.61 2.66 -6.73
N SER A 93 13.40 2.79 -7.25
CA SER A 93 12.36 1.79 -7.09
C SER A 93 12.72 0.46 -7.74
N ILE A 94 12.35 -0.65 -7.09
CA ILE A 94 12.50 -2.02 -7.58
C ILE A 94 11.13 -2.66 -7.74
N LEU A 95 11.00 -3.61 -8.67
CA LEU A 95 9.75 -4.36 -8.86
C LEU A 95 9.38 -5.06 -7.54
N TYR A 96 8.15 -4.89 -7.10
CA TYR A 96 7.67 -5.49 -5.85
C TYR A 96 7.25 -6.95 -6.11
N LYS A 97 7.85 -7.86 -5.36
CA LYS A 97 7.68 -9.31 -5.55
C LYS A 97 6.78 -9.94 -4.47
N GLY A 98 5.73 -9.22 -4.08
CA GLY A 98 4.83 -9.53 -2.96
C GLY A 98 4.64 -11.00 -2.66
#